data_AF-A0A7X6CEM6-F1
#
_entry.id   AF-A0A7X6CEM6-F1
#
_cell.length_a   1.000
_cell.length_b   1.000
_cell.length_c   1.000
_cell.angle_alpha   90.00
_cell.angle_beta   90.00
_cell.angle_gamma   90.00
#
_symmetry.space_group_name_H-M   'P 1'
#
loop_
_entity.id
_entity.type
_entity.pdbx_description
1 polymer ?
#
loop_
_entity_poly.entity_id
_entity_poly.type
_entity_poly.pdbx_seq_one_letter_code
_entity_poly.pdbx_strand_id
1 'polypeptide(L)' 'MNLSKSVANAMRYVSEAAMRIFKRSDDDYPNTGVQPFEGKPSKGSKWER' A
#
# COMPACT_ATOMS: atom_id res chain seq x y z
N MET A 1 -33.70 -15.06 7.99
CA MET A 1 -32.27 -14.77 7.73
C MET A 1 -31.46 -15.80 8.49
N ASN A 2 -30.52 -16.48 7.83
CA ASN A 2 -29.76 -17.55 8.47
C ASN A 2 -28.52 -16.92 9.11
N LEU A 3 -28.45 -16.90 10.44
CA LEU A 3 -27.33 -16.32 11.19
C LEU A 3 -25.97 -16.84 10.71
N SER A 4 -25.90 -18.12 10.37
CA SER A 4 -24.71 -18.76 9.78
C SER A 4 -24.26 -18.12 8.46
N LYS A 5 -25.20 -17.76 7.57
CA LYS A 5 -24.89 -17.08 6.30
C LYS A 5 -24.35 -15.66 6.55
N SER A 6 -24.91 -14.95 7.52
CA SER A 6 -24.43 -13.60 7.87
C SER A 6 -23.02 -13.63 8.45
N VAL A 7 -22.71 -14.59 9.33
CA VAL A 7 -21.36 -14.77 9.89
C VAL A 7 -20.35 -15.17 8.80
N ALA A 8 -20.71 -16.10 7.92
CA ALA A 8 -19.84 -16.49 6.81
C ALA A 8 -19.51 -15.31 5.89
N ASN A 9 -20.50 -14.45 5.58
CA ASN A 9 -20.28 -13.25 4.79
C ASN A 9 -19.38 -12.23 5.48
N ALA A 10 -19.55 -12.03 6.80
CA ALA A 10 -18.70 -11.14 7.58
C ALA A 10 -17.24 -11.64 7.60
N MET A 11 -17.04 -12.94 7.83
CA MET A 11 -15.71 -13.56 7.81
C MET A 11 -15.05 -13.40 6.44
N ARG A 12 -15.79 -13.56 5.34
CA ARG A 12 -15.25 -13.33 3.98
C ARG A 12 -14.65 -11.93 3.83
N TYR A 13 -15.38 -10.88 4.22
CA TYR A 13 -14.89 -9.50 4.08
C TYR A 13 -13.68 -9.21 4.98
N VAL A 14 -13.69 -9.73 6.21
CA VAL A 14 -12.54 -9.58 7.13
C VAL A 14 -11.32 -10.29 6.58
N SER A 15 -11.47 -11.51 6.06
CA SER A 15 -10.38 -12.29 5.47
C SER A 15 -9.81 -11.63 4.21
N GLU A 16 -10.64 -11.08 3.33
CA GLU A 16 -10.18 -10.33 2.15
C GLU A 16 -9.36 -9.09 2.54
N ALA A 17 -9.83 -8.32 3.53
CA ALA A 17 -9.11 -7.17 4.05
C ALA A 17 -7.78 -7.57 4.73
N ALA A 18 -7.80 -8.64 5.51
CA ALA A 18 -6.60 -9.18 6.15
C ALA A 18 -5.56 -9.61 5.12
N MET A 19 -5.98 -10.31 4.04
CA MET A 19 -5.07 -10.64 2.94
C MET A 19 -4.50 -9.40 2.27
N ARG A 20 -5.27 -8.31 2.12
CA ARG A 20 -4.75 -7.07 1.53
C ARG A 20 -3.69 -6.38 2.40
N ILE A 21 -3.85 -6.40 3.72
CA ILE A 21 -2.95 -5.73 4.68
C ILE A 21 -1.69 -6.57 4.94
N PHE A 22 -1.87 -7.88 5.12
CA PHE A 22 -0.80 -8.79 5.56
C PHE A 22 -0.25 -9.66 4.45
N LYS A 23 -0.70 -9.51 3.20
CA LYS A 23 0.03 -10.14 2.09
C LYS A 23 1.46 -9.64 2.09
N ARG A 24 2.36 -10.52 1.64
CA ARG A 24 3.71 -10.12 1.27
C ARG A 24 3.59 -8.91 0.35
N SER A 25 4.35 -7.86 0.66
CA SER A 25 4.32 -6.60 -0.08
C SER A 25 4.29 -6.89 -1.57
N ASP A 26 3.36 -6.29 -2.32
CA ASP A 26 3.42 -6.23 -3.80
C ASP A 26 4.53 -5.25 -4.24
N ASP A 27 5.55 -5.09 -3.40
CA ASP A 27 6.76 -4.35 -3.73
C ASP A 27 7.52 -5.20 -4.74
N ASP A 28 7.02 -5.13 -5.98
CA ASP A 28 7.58 -5.69 -7.20
C ASP A 28 8.56 -4.69 -7.81
N TYR A 29 9.03 -3.69 -7.03
CA TYR A 29 10.17 -2.91 -7.45
C TYR A 29 11.35 -3.87 -7.55
N PRO A 30 12.07 -3.86 -8.68
CA PRO A 30 13.21 -4.73 -8.83
C PRO A 30 14.20 -4.47 -7.70
N ASN A 31 14.77 -5.53 -7.12
CA ASN A 31 15.84 -5.45 -6.10
C ASN A 31 16.98 -4.53 -6.54
N THR A 32 17.10 -4.30 -7.85
CA THR A 32 17.98 -3.33 -8.48
C THR A 32 17.16 -2.41 -9.41
N GLY A 33 17.11 -1.14 -9.05
CA GLY A 33 16.54 -0.07 -9.86
C GLY A 33 17.19 1.24 -9.45
N VAL A 34 17.56 2.07 -10.42
CA VAL A 34 17.97 3.45 -10.15
C VAL A 34 16.73 4.27 -9.84
N GLN A 35 16.71 4.96 -8.69
CA GLN A 35 15.69 5.93 -8.35
C GLN A 35 15.64 6.99 -9.47
N PRO A 36 14.59 7.06 -10.30
CA PRO A 36 14.60 7.92 -11.49
C PRO A 36 14.55 9.41 -11.14
N PHE A 37 14.16 9.73 -9.90
CA PHE A 37 14.20 11.07 -9.33
C PHE A 37 14.77 10.99 -7.92
N GLU A 38 16.07 11.20 -7.80
CA GLU A 38 16.57 11.90 -6.61
C GLU A 38 15.96 13.29 -6.68
N GLY A 39 15.08 13.63 -5.73
CA GLY A 39 14.36 14.89 -5.71
C GLY A 39 15.33 16.05 -5.78
N LYS A 40 15.61 16.56 -7.00
CA LYS A 40 16.40 17.77 -7.16
C LYS A 40 15.58 18.86 -6.50
N PRO A 41 16.09 19.54 -5.46
CA PRO A 41 15.38 20.66 -4.89
C PRO A 41 15.08 21.62 -6.04
N SER A 42 13.81 22.03 -6.16
CA SER A 42 13.39 23.02 -7.14
C SER A 42 14.35 24.19 -7.07
N LYS A 43 14.99 24.54 -8.18
CA LYS A 43 15.80 25.76 -8.29
C LYS A 43 14.86 26.96 -8.19
N GLY A 44 14.46 27.30 -6.98
CA GLY A 44 13.43 28.31 -6.77
C GLY A 44 12.71 28.26 -5.43
N SER A 45 13.45 28.28 -4.32
CA SER A 45 13.05 29.15 -3.21
C SER A 45 14.28 29.56 -2.42
N LYS A 46 14.80 30.73 -2.81
CA LYS A 46 15.58 31.68 -2.04
C LYS A 46 15.57 31.42 -0.52
N TRP A 47 16.49 30.58 -0.04
CA TRP A 47 16.99 30.68 1.33
C TRP A 47 18.30 31.49 1.27
N GLU A 48 18.17 32.74 0.82
CA GLU A 48 19.09 33.80 1.22
C GLU A 48 18.64 34.27 2.61
N ARG A 49 19.28 33.73 3.64
CA ARG A 49 19.75 34.51 4.79
C ARG A 49 20.75 33.72 5.61
#